data_AF-A0A7V2S4T5-F1
#
_entry.id   AF-A0A7V2S4T5-F1
#
_cell.length_a   1.000
_cell.length_b   1.000
_cell.length_c   1.000
_cell.angle_alpha   90.00
_cell.angle_beta   90.00
_cell.angle_gamma   90.00
#
_symmetry.space_group_name_H-M   'P 1'
#
loop_
_entity.id
_entity.type
_entity.pdbx_description
1 polymer ?
#
loop_
_entity_poly.entity_id
_entity_poly.type
_entity_poly.pdbx_seq_one_letter_code
_entity_poly.pdbx_strand_id
1 'polypeptide(L)'
;MIGTLVNVAAVLAGSLVGLLFKSRLPDRFIKIFFQIIGLFTLYLGISMALKSTHVLQMVFSLIIGALIGESLHLDRGLEKLAGKMKKRFKSKDERFSDGLLTAFLLYCMGSLTILGAIEEGMTGDAHLLFIKSLMDGVSSIALASSLGVGVLFSAVPLLIYQGGITLMAMWLGDFFPVMMITELS
;
A
#
# COMPACT_ATOMS: atom_id res chain seq x y z
N MET A 1 -1.78 -13.56 7.25
CA MET A 1 -2.85 -12.56 6.98
C MET A 1 -3.19 -11.66 8.17
N ILE A 2 -2.63 -11.88 9.36
CA ILE A 2 -2.84 -11.01 10.52
C ILE A 2 -2.38 -9.58 10.21
N GLY A 3 -1.20 -9.40 9.63
CA GLY A 3 -0.65 -8.11 9.22
C GLY A 3 -1.56 -7.39 8.23
N THR A 4 -2.10 -8.10 7.24
CA THR A 4 -3.07 -7.52 6.31
C THR A 4 -4.35 -7.04 6.98
N LEU A 5 -4.91 -7.82 7.90
CA LEU A 5 -6.11 -7.42 8.64
C LEU A 5 -5.83 -6.23 9.57
N VAL A 6 -4.66 -6.20 10.21
CA VAL A 6 -4.22 -5.08 11.04
C VAL A 6 -4.05 -3.81 10.19
N ASN A 7 -3.51 -3.91 8.98
CA ASN A 7 -3.37 -2.74 8.11
C ASN A 7 -4.74 -2.17 7.71
N VAL A 8 -5.65 -3.05 7.28
CA VAL A 8 -7.03 -2.67 6.94
C VAL A 8 -7.74 -2.03 8.13
N ALA A 9 -7.60 -2.60 9.33
CA ALA A 9 -8.16 -2.03 10.55
C ALA A 9 -7.54 -0.66 10.89
N ALA A 10 -6.23 -0.49 10.72
CA ALA A 10 -5.53 0.76 10.96
C ALA A 10 -6.00 1.87 10.00
N VAL A 11 -6.16 1.56 8.71
CA VAL A 11 -6.71 2.50 7.71
C VAL A 11 -8.15 2.87 8.03
N LEU A 12 -9.00 1.91 8.42
CA LEU A 12 -10.38 2.18 8.80
C LEU A 12 -10.46 3.08 10.03
N ALA A 13 -9.73 2.72 11.10
CA ALA A 13 -9.69 3.48 12.34
C ALA A 13 -9.12 4.89 12.12
N GLY A 14 -7.99 5.00 11.43
CA GLY A 14 -7.36 6.28 11.14
C GLY A 14 -8.23 7.16 10.25
N SER A 15 -8.90 6.59 9.24
CA SER A 15 -9.85 7.33 8.41
C SER A 15 -11.04 7.85 9.23
N LEU A 16 -11.63 7.03 10.09
CA LEU A 16 -12.72 7.46 10.99
C LEU A 16 -12.28 8.62 11.88
N VAL A 17 -11.08 8.51 12.48
CA VAL A 17 -10.48 9.57 13.28
C VAL A 17 -10.28 10.84 12.42
N GLY A 18 -9.69 10.73 11.24
CA GLY A 18 -9.50 11.86 10.33
C GLY A 18 -10.80 12.56 9.94
N LEU A 19 -11.88 11.79 9.72
CA LEU A 19 -13.21 12.33 9.44
C LEU A 19 -13.82 13.07 10.64
N LEU A 20 -13.58 12.60 11.87
CA LEU A 20 -14.01 13.30 13.09
C LEU A 20 -13.26 14.63 13.27
N PHE A 21 -11.97 14.67 12.92
CA PHE A 21 -11.14 15.88 12.95
C PHE A 21 -11.32 16.79 11.73
N LYS A 22 -12.31 16.53 10.86
CA LYS A 22 -12.74 17.29 9.67
C LYS A 22 -12.16 18.70 9.55
N SER A 23 -11.27 18.94 8.59
CA SER A 23 -10.60 20.24 8.30
C SER A 23 -9.97 20.98 9.50
N ARG A 24 -9.90 20.40 10.70
CA ARG A 24 -9.29 21.03 11.89
C ARG A 24 -7.81 20.73 12.03
N LEU A 25 -7.28 19.79 11.24
CA LEU A 25 -5.86 19.51 11.15
C LEU A 25 -5.18 20.59 10.30
N PRO A 26 -4.24 21.37 10.84
CA PRO A 26 -3.51 22.36 10.06
C PRO A 26 -2.67 21.66 8.97
N ASP A 27 -2.63 22.24 7.76
CA ASP A 27 -1.87 21.69 6.62
C ASP A 27 -0.39 21.41 6.93
N ARG A 28 0.18 22.15 7.88
CA ARG A 28 1.55 21.93 8.37
C ARG A 28 1.73 20.53 8.97
N PHE A 29 0.75 20.03 9.73
CA PHE A 29 0.82 18.68 10.30
C PHE A 29 0.69 17.61 9.22
N ILE A 30 -0.22 17.79 8.26
CA ILE A 30 -0.37 16.89 7.11
C ILE A 30 0.95 16.79 6.35
N LYS A 31 1.60 17.93 6.06
CA LYS A 31 2.92 17.96 5.41
C LYS A 31 3.99 17.23 6.21
N ILE A 32 4.05 17.44 7.54
CA ILE A 32 5.01 16.76 8.41
C ILE A 32 4.79 15.24 8.38
N PHE A 33 3.55 14.75 8.43
CA PHE A 33 3.28 13.31 8.34
C PHE A 33 3.80 12.72 7.03
N PHE A 34 3.52 13.36 5.89
CA PHE A 34 4.03 12.91 4.60
C PHE A 34 5.55 12.97 4.50
N GLN A 35 6.19 13.98 5.08
CA GLN A 35 7.66 14.07 5.13
C GLN A 35 8.29 12.94 5.95
N ILE A 36 7.72 12.62 7.12
CA ILE A 36 8.18 11.51 7.97
C ILE A 36 8.02 10.18 7.23
N ILE A 37 6.84 9.93 6.65
CA ILE A 37 6.55 8.71 5.88
C ILE A 37 7.50 8.58 4.69
N GLY A 38 7.73 9.67 3.95
CA GLY A 38 8.66 9.68 2.82
C GLY A 38 10.11 9.40 3.24
N LEU A 39 10.59 10.05 4.30
CA LEU A 39 11.95 9.84 4.81
C LEU A 39 12.15 8.41 5.31
N PHE A 40 11.16 7.88 6.02
CA PHE A 40 11.19 6.50 6.50
C PHE A 40 11.11 5.48 5.36
N THR A 41 10.32 5.75 4.32
CA THR A 41 10.25 4.92 3.11
C THR A 41 11.61 4.86 2.41
N LEU A 42 12.32 6.00 2.33
CA LEU A 42 13.67 6.07 1.77
C LEU A 42 14.67 5.28 2.63
N TYR A 43 14.61 5.43 3.96
CA TYR A 43 15.42 4.63 4.89
C TYR A 43 15.19 3.12 4.69
N LEU A 44 13.93 2.68 4.68
CA LEU A 44 13.61 1.26 4.48
C LEU A 44 14.08 0.77 3.13
N GLY A 45 13.79 1.49 2.04
CA GLY A 45 14.22 1.12 0.69
C GLY A 45 15.74 0.94 0.58
N ILE A 46 16.52 1.88 1.13
CA ILE A 46 17.98 1.79 1.17
C ILE A 46 18.42 0.61 2.05
N SER A 47 17.83 0.44 3.23
CA SER A 47 18.20 -0.64 4.15
C SER A 47 17.96 -2.03 3.53
N MET A 48 16.85 -2.22 2.81
CA MET A 48 16.54 -3.47 2.13
C MET A 48 17.46 -3.70 0.93
N ALA A 49 17.70 -2.66 0.13
CA ALA A 49 18.61 -2.75 -1.01
C ALA A 49 20.05 -3.12 -0.61
N LEU A 50 20.53 -2.58 0.53
CA LEU A 50 21.88 -2.87 1.05
C LEU A 50 22.02 -4.28 1.65
N LYS A 51 20.91 -4.91 2.06
CA LYS A 51 20.91 -6.29 2.57
C LYS A 51 20.89 -7.35 1.46
N SER A 52 20.43 -6.99 0.26
CA SER A 52 20.30 -7.96 -0.85
C SER A 52 21.67 -8.52 -1.25
N THR A 53 21.74 -9.85 -1.35
CA THR A 53 22.99 -10.54 -1.70
C THR A 53 23.10 -10.81 -3.20
N HIS A 54 22.00 -10.64 -3.95
CA HIS A 54 21.89 -10.98 -5.37
C HIS A 54 21.53 -9.77 -6.24
N VAL A 55 22.36 -8.72 -6.16
CA VAL A 55 22.19 -7.44 -6.88
C VAL A 55 21.91 -7.62 -8.38
N LEU A 56 22.57 -8.59 -9.04
CA LEU A 56 22.35 -8.83 -10.47
C LEU A 56 20.92 -9.31 -10.78
N GLN A 57 20.38 -10.22 -9.96
CA GLN A 57 19.01 -10.72 -10.10
C GLN A 57 17.98 -9.62 -9.80
N MET A 58 18.27 -8.77 -8.82
CA MET A 58 17.46 -7.58 -8.55
C MET A 58 17.40 -6.67 -9.78
N VAL A 59 18.54 -6.35 -10.40
CA VAL A 59 18.59 -5.51 -11.61
C VAL A 59 17.80 -6.15 -12.76
N PHE A 60 17.97 -7.46 -13.00
CA PHE A 60 17.19 -8.16 -14.02
C PHE A 60 15.68 -8.14 -13.75
N SER A 61 15.27 -8.38 -12.49
CA SER A 61 13.86 -8.37 -12.09
C SER A 61 13.24 -6.98 -12.26
N LEU A 62 14.00 -5.93 -11.93
CA LEU A 62 13.57 -4.54 -12.14
C LEU A 62 13.40 -4.21 -13.63
N ILE A 63 14.36 -4.60 -14.48
CA ILE A 63 14.28 -4.35 -15.93
C ILE A 63 13.08 -5.10 -16.53
N ILE A 64 12.97 -6.40 -16.27
CA ILE A 64 11.89 -7.24 -16.82
C ILE A 64 10.54 -6.76 -16.30
N GLY A 65 10.44 -6.51 -14.99
CA GLY A 65 9.21 -6.01 -14.36
C GLY A 65 8.77 -4.66 -14.91
N ALA A 66 9.70 -3.73 -15.14
CA ALA A 66 9.40 -2.42 -15.73
C ALA A 66 8.91 -2.55 -17.18
N LEU A 67 9.58 -3.37 -18.00
CA LEU A 67 9.18 -3.60 -19.39
C LEU A 67 7.80 -4.25 -19.49
N ILE A 68 7.52 -5.25 -18.64
CA ILE A 68 6.20 -5.89 -18.56
C ILE A 68 5.15 -4.89 -18.09
N GLY A 69 5.42 -4.12 -17.04
CA GLY A 69 4.51 -3.13 -16.49
C GLY A 69 4.13 -2.05 -17.52
N GLU A 70 5.11 -1.53 -18.25
CA GLU A 70 4.92 -0.57 -19.34
C GLU A 70 4.12 -1.19 -20.49
N SER A 71 4.46 -2.41 -20.90
CA SER A 71 3.74 -3.11 -21.98
C SER A 71 2.26 -3.34 -21.64
N LEU A 72 1.96 -3.65 -20.38
CA LEU A 72 0.61 -3.81 -19.87
C LEU A 72 -0.13 -2.48 -19.68
N HIS A 73 0.55 -1.34 -19.82
CA HIS A 73 0.03 0.00 -19.58
C HIS A 73 -0.69 0.09 -18.23
N LEU A 74 -0.03 -0.37 -17.16
CA LEU A 74 -0.61 -0.44 -15.82
C LEU A 74 -1.17 0.91 -15.36
N ASP A 75 -0.53 2.03 -15.73
CA ASP A 75 -1.01 3.39 -15.48
C ASP A 75 -2.43 3.63 -16.02
N ARG A 76 -2.66 3.27 -17.29
CA ARG A 76 -3.99 3.37 -17.92
C ARG A 76 -5.01 2.42 -17.29
N GLY A 77 -4.55 1.26 -16.82
CA GLY A 77 -5.37 0.31 -16.08
C GLY A 77 -5.86 0.91 -14.76
N LEU A 78 -4.97 1.56 -14.02
CA LEU A 78 -5.25 2.25 -12.76
C LEU A 78 -6.22 3.42 -12.98
N GLU A 79 -6.00 4.27 -14.00
CA GLU A 79 -6.91 5.36 -14.36
C GLU A 79 -8.33 4.85 -14.71
N LYS A 80 -8.43 3.73 -15.43
CA LYS A 80 -9.73 3.12 -15.77
C LYS A 80 -10.42 2.51 -14.55
N LEU A 81 -9.67 1.84 -13.66
CA LEU A 81 -10.20 1.29 -12.41
C LEU A 81 -10.73 2.41 -11.51
N ALA A 82 -9.97 3.49 -11.39
CA ALA A 82 -10.37 4.71 -10.70
C ALA A 82 -11.68 5.30 -11.24
N GLY A 83 -11.76 5.47 -12.57
CA GLY A 83 -12.96 5.97 -13.24
C GLY A 83 -14.18 5.04 -13.05
N LYS A 84 -13.98 3.72 -13.05
CA LYS A 84 -15.04 2.74 -12.76
C LYS A 84 -15.51 2.82 -11.32
N MET A 85 -14.60 2.94 -10.35
CA MET A 85 -14.97 3.11 -8.94
C MET A 85 -15.74 4.42 -8.73
N LYS A 86 -15.27 5.54 -9.31
CA LYS A 86 -15.98 6.84 -9.29
C LYS A 86 -17.44 6.71 -9.77
N LYS A 87 -17.68 6.02 -10.88
CA LYS A 87 -19.03 5.79 -11.42
C LYS A 87 -19.86 4.83 -10.57
N ARG A 88 -19.26 3.76 -10.03
CA ARG A 88 -19.96 2.71 -9.26
C ARG A 88 -20.43 3.21 -7.90
N PHE A 89 -19.64 4.06 -7.24
CA PHE A 89 -19.97 4.56 -5.91
C PHE A 89 -20.94 5.75 -5.90
N LYS A 90 -21.32 6.31 -7.07
CA LYS A 90 -22.35 7.38 -7.26
C LYS A 90 -22.33 8.46 -6.16
N SER A 91 -21.15 8.78 -5.62
CA SER A 91 -21.05 9.74 -4.53
C SER A 91 -21.28 11.14 -5.11
N LYS A 92 -22.17 11.91 -4.48
CA LYS A 92 -22.41 13.31 -4.83
C LYS A 92 -21.25 14.24 -4.43
N ASP A 93 -20.30 13.72 -3.65
CA ASP A 93 -19.13 14.45 -3.19
C ASP A 93 -18.00 14.31 -4.21
N GLU A 94 -17.65 15.41 -4.87
CA GLU A 94 -16.61 15.46 -5.90
C GLU A 94 -15.26 14.95 -5.37
N ARG A 95 -14.99 15.16 -4.08
CA ARG A 95 -13.74 14.76 -3.40
C ARG A 95 -13.68 13.28 -3.04
N PHE A 96 -14.80 12.56 -3.09
CA PHE A 96 -14.84 11.13 -2.76
C PHE A 96 -13.89 10.31 -3.63
N SER A 97 -13.88 10.59 -4.94
CA SER A 97 -13.07 9.82 -5.89
C SER A 97 -11.59 10.12 -5.72
N ASP A 98 -11.26 11.38 -5.46
CA ASP A 98 -9.88 11.81 -5.25
C ASP A 98 -9.34 11.22 -3.94
N GLY A 99 -10.12 11.28 -2.86
CA GLY A 99 -9.76 10.65 -1.58
C GLY A 99 -9.54 9.15 -1.69
N LEU A 100 -10.45 8.43 -2.37
CA LEU A 100 -10.30 7.01 -2.60
C LEU A 100 -9.05 6.68 -3.42
N LEU A 101 -8.82 7.41 -4.51
CA LEU A 101 -7.71 7.18 -5.42
C LEU A 101 -6.37 7.48 -4.76
N THR A 102 -6.24 8.67 -4.16
CA THR A 102 -5.00 9.10 -3.51
C THR A 102 -4.61 8.13 -2.40
N ALA A 103 -5.59 7.72 -1.57
CA ALA A 103 -5.36 6.74 -0.53
C ALA A 103 -4.96 5.37 -1.09
N PHE A 104 -5.67 4.86 -2.10
CA PHE A 104 -5.32 3.59 -2.75
C PHE A 104 -3.92 3.62 -3.35
N LEU A 105 -3.56 4.66 -4.10
CA LEU A 105 -2.23 4.76 -4.70
C LEU A 105 -1.15 4.83 -3.64
N LEU A 106 -1.36 5.61 -2.58
CA LEU A 106 -0.41 5.72 -1.47
C LEU A 106 -0.24 4.38 -0.74
N TYR A 107 -1.33 3.68 -0.44
CA TYR A 107 -1.29 2.45 0.36
C TYR A 107 -0.87 1.25 -0.47
N CYS A 108 -1.35 1.11 -1.72
CA CYS A 108 -1.20 -0.14 -2.47
C CYS A 108 0.02 -0.16 -3.39
N MET A 109 0.44 0.98 -3.94
CA MET A 109 1.58 1.03 -4.88
C MET A 109 2.95 1.06 -4.18
N GLY A 110 2.98 1.04 -2.85
CA GLY A 110 4.22 0.94 -2.08
C GLY A 110 4.84 -0.47 -2.15
N SER A 111 6.17 -0.53 -2.17
CA SER A 111 6.92 -1.80 -2.19
C SER A 111 6.61 -2.71 -1.00
N LEU A 112 6.40 -2.13 0.18
CA LEU A 112 6.04 -2.86 1.42
C LEU A 112 4.71 -3.60 1.33
N THR A 113 3.79 -3.15 0.48
CA THR A 113 2.50 -3.84 0.28
C THR A 113 2.72 -5.17 -0.39
N ILE A 114 3.54 -5.20 -1.44
CA ILE A 114 3.86 -6.41 -2.19
C ILE A 114 4.79 -7.28 -1.35
N LEU A 115 5.89 -6.71 -0.87
CA LEU A 115 6.92 -7.46 -0.18
C LEU A 115 6.42 -8.02 1.17
N GLY A 116 5.76 -7.19 1.97
CA GLY A 116 5.20 -7.63 3.24
C GLY A 116 4.03 -8.61 3.08
N ALA A 117 3.23 -8.52 2.00
CA ALA A 117 2.19 -9.51 1.72
C ALA A 117 2.78 -10.86 1.29
N ILE A 118 3.86 -10.84 0.49
CA ILE A 118 4.57 -12.06 0.09
C ILE A 118 5.25 -12.69 1.30
N GLU A 119 6.00 -11.92 2.08
CA GLU A 119 6.68 -12.39 3.29
C GLU A 119 5.67 -12.96 4.29
N GLU A 120 4.60 -12.22 4.62
CA GLU A 120 3.53 -12.72 5.49
C GLU A 120 2.89 -14.01 4.95
N GLY A 121 2.70 -14.10 3.64
CA GLY A 121 2.09 -15.26 3.03
C GLY A 121 3.00 -16.49 3.03
N MET A 122 4.30 -16.31 2.83
CA MET A 122 5.26 -17.40 2.72
C MET A 122 5.83 -17.86 4.06
N THR A 123 6.16 -16.92 4.95
CA THR A 123 6.85 -17.20 6.22
C THR A 123 5.94 -17.06 7.43
N GLY A 124 4.78 -16.41 7.27
CA GLY A 124 3.91 -16.02 8.38
C GLY A 124 4.39 -14.77 9.12
N ASP A 125 5.53 -14.18 8.76
CA ASP A 125 6.04 -12.97 9.39
C ASP A 125 5.28 -11.72 8.91
N ALA A 126 4.61 -11.05 9.84
CA ALA A 126 3.82 -9.86 9.59
C ALA A 126 4.55 -8.55 9.95
N HIS A 127 5.84 -8.59 10.31
CA HIS A 127 6.58 -7.44 10.81
C HIS A 127 6.57 -6.24 9.84
N LEU A 128 6.85 -6.47 8.54
CA LEU A 128 6.76 -5.41 7.52
C LEU A 128 5.35 -4.82 7.41
N LEU A 129 4.32 -5.66 7.52
CA LEU A 129 2.93 -5.22 7.45
C LEU A 129 2.49 -4.47 8.71
N PHE A 130 3.06 -4.75 9.89
CA PHE A 130 2.81 -3.95 11.09
C PHE A 130 3.42 -2.56 10.99
N ILE A 131 4.66 -2.45 10.50
CA ILE A 131 5.29 -1.16 10.19
C ILE A 131 4.41 -0.38 9.21
N LYS A 132 3.95 -1.05 8.14
CA LYS A 132 3.06 -0.46 7.16
C LYS A 132 1.73 -0.01 7.76
N SER A 133 1.14 -0.80 8.64
CA SER A 133 -0.13 -0.48 9.32
C SER A 133 -0.05 0.83 10.09
N LEU A 134 1.09 1.10 10.73
CA LEU A 134 1.32 2.38 11.39
C LEU A 134 1.38 3.54 10.39
N MET A 135 2.11 3.37 9.27
CA MET A 135 2.26 4.39 8.23
C MET A 135 0.93 4.72 7.54
N ASP A 136 0.21 3.68 7.09
CA ASP A 136 -1.09 3.80 6.41
C ASP A 136 -2.15 4.32 7.39
N GLY A 137 -2.13 3.88 8.65
CA GLY A 137 -3.00 4.38 9.72
C GLY A 137 -2.83 5.89 9.95
N VAL A 138 -1.60 6.37 10.15
CA VAL A 138 -1.33 7.81 10.37
C VAL A 138 -1.66 8.64 9.12
N SER A 139 -1.28 8.17 7.94
CA SER A 139 -1.61 8.88 6.69
C SER A 139 -3.10 8.89 6.38
N SER A 140 -3.86 7.86 6.78
CA SER A 140 -5.33 7.84 6.63
C SER A 140 -6.03 8.89 7.48
N ILE A 141 -5.51 9.23 8.66
CA ILE A 141 -6.01 10.36 9.47
C ILE A 141 -5.85 11.66 8.67
N ALA A 142 -4.64 11.90 8.17
CA ALA A 142 -4.31 13.12 7.43
C ALA A 142 -5.14 13.23 6.13
N LEU A 143 -5.16 12.17 5.33
CA LEU A 143 -5.89 12.12 4.06
C LEU A 143 -7.40 12.25 4.29
N ALA A 144 -7.98 11.52 5.25
CA ALA A 144 -9.42 11.58 5.48
C ALA A 144 -9.87 12.94 6.02
N SER A 145 -9.02 13.63 6.78
CA SER A 145 -9.31 14.99 7.27
C SER A 145 -9.36 16.05 6.15
N SER A 146 -8.68 15.79 5.02
CA SER A 146 -8.55 16.71 3.87
C SER A 146 -9.47 16.33 2.68
N LEU A 147 -9.46 15.05 2.31
CA LEU A 147 -10.15 14.49 1.14
C LEU A 147 -11.48 13.80 1.48
N GLY A 148 -11.79 13.67 2.78
CA GLY A 148 -13.09 13.19 3.24
C GLY A 148 -13.26 11.68 3.15
N VAL A 149 -14.52 11.24 3.07
CA VAL A 149 -14.93 9.85 3.33
C VAL A 149 -14.43 8.86 2.29
N GLY A 150 -13.99 9.33 1.11
CA GLY A 150 -13.40 8.47 0.07
C GLY A 150 -12.20 7.65 0.56
N VAL A 151 -11.42 8.21 1.49
CA VAL A 151 -10.25 7.54 2.08
C VAL A 151 -10.64 6.29 2.87
N LEU A 152 -11.75 6.34 3.63
CA LEU A 152 -12.25 5.18 4.39
C LEU A 152 -12.55 3.99 3.45
N PHE A 153 -13.11 4.27 2.28
CA PHE A 153 -13.46 3.24 1.30
C PHE A 153 -12.25 2.64 0.58
N SER A 154 -11.07 3.24 0.69
CA SER A 154 -9.82 2.68 0.14
C SER A 154 -9.38 1.38 0.84
N ALA A 155 -9.91 1.11 2.04
CA ALA A 155 -9.73 -0.15 2.73
C ALA A 155 -10.20 -1.37 1.90
N VAL A 156 -11.21 -1.19 1.03
CA VAL A 156 -11.73 -2.27 0.18
C VAL A 156 -10.72 -2.67 -0.90
N PRO A 157 -10.26 -1.77 -1.80
CA PRO A 157 -9.25 -2.14 -2.78
C PRO A 157 -7.92 -2.52 -2.12
N LEU A 158 -7.57 -1.94 -0.96
CA LEU A 158 -6.42 -2.38 -0.17
C LEU A 158 -6.54 -3.85 0.26
N LEU A 159 -7.67 -4.24 0.85
CA LEU A 159 -7.90 -5.63 1.26
C LEU A 159 -7.86 -6.60 0.07
N ILE A 160 -8.44 -6.20 -1.07
CA ILE A 160 -8.42 -7.04 -2.28
C ILE A 160 -6.99 -7.18 -2.80
N TYR A 161 -6.23 -6.09 -2.88
CA TYR A 161 -4.89 -6.09 -3.43
C TYR A 161 -3.89 -6.77 -2.50
N GLN A 162 -3.72 -6.25 -1.28
CA GLN A 162 -2.77 -6.77 -0.30
C GLN A 162 -3.17 -8.18 0.18
N GLY A 163 -4.47 -8.38 0.47
CA GLY A 163 -4.99 -9.68 0.89
C GLY A 163 -4.94 -10.71 -0.24
N GLY A 164 -5.21 -10.31 -1.48
CA GLY A 164 -5.05 -11.18 -2.65
C GLY A 164 -3.61 -11.67 -2.82
N ILE A 165 -2.63 -10.77 -2.72
CA ILE A 165 -1.21 -11.14 -2.78
C ILE A 165 -0.83 -12.08 -1.63
N THR A 166 -1.25 -11.76 -0.40
CA THR A 166 -0.96 -12.60 0.77
C THR A 166 -1.54 -14.00 0.63
N LEU A 167 -2.79 -14.11 0.15
CA LEU A 167 -3.46 -15.39 -0.11
C LEU A 167 -2.76 -16.20 -1.21
N MET A 168 -2.36 -15.54 -2.30
CA MET A 168 -1.60 -16.18 -3.37
C MET A 168 -0.23 -16.65 -2.89
N ALA A 169 0.46 -15.87 -2.05
CA ALA A 169 1.74 -16.24 -1.47
C ALA A 169 1.61 -17.42 -0.48
N MET A 170 0.54 -17.49 0.32
CA MET A 170 0.27 -18.67 1.17
C MET A 170 0.00 -19.93 0.34
N TRP A 171 -0.66 -19.81 -0.81
CA TRP A 171 -0.96 -20.96 -1.66
C TRP A 171 0.24 -21.41 -2.51
N LEU A 172 1.04 -20.46 -2.98
CA LEU A 172 2.21 -20.70 -3.84
C LEU A 172 3.51 -20.87 -3.06
N GLY A 173 3.53 -20.66 -1.74
CA GLY A 173 4.73 -20.70 -0.90
C GLY A 173 5.55 -21.98 -1.07
N ASP A 174 4.88 -23.12 -1.18
CA ASP A 174 5.51 -24.43 -1.38
C ASP A 174 6.14 -24.61 -2.78
N PHE A 175 5.76 -23.79 -3.76
CA PHE A 175 6.27 -23.82 -5.13
C PHE A 175 7.49 -22.92 -5.35
N PHE A 176 7.83 -22.06 -4.38
CA PHE A 176 8.93 -21.11 -4.54
C PHE A 176 10.29 -21.70 -4.14
N PRO A 177 11.35 -21.48 -4.94
CA PRO A 177 12.70 -21.89 -4.58
C PRO A 177 13.18 -21.22 -3.28
N VAL A 178 13.97 -21.95 -2.48
CA VAL A 178 14.56 -21.45 -1.22
C VAL A 178 15.31 -20.12 -1.40
N MET A 179 15.96 -19.92 -2.55
CA MET A 179 16.66 -18.68 -2.89
C MET A 179 15.74 -17.44 -2.89
N MET A 180 14.48 -17.60 -3.26
CA MET A 180 13.50 -16.51 -3.24
C MET A 180 13.05 -16.18 -1.81
N ILE A 181 12.99 -17.18 -0.93
CA ILE A 181 12.69 -16.99 0.49
C ILE A 181 13.83 -16.22 1.18
N THR A 182 15.08 -16.54 0.86
CA THR A 182 16.26 -15.88 1.46
C THR A 182 16.38 -14.41 1.10
N GLU A 183 15.99 -13.99 -0.12
CA GLU A 183 16.01 -12.57 -0.50
C GLU A 183 14.84 -11.76 0.08
N LEU A 184 13.84 -12.42 0.68
CA LEU A 184 12.73 -11.75 1.38
C LEU A 184 13.06 -11.45 2.85
N SER A 185 13.96 -12.23 3.47
CA SER A 185 14.37 -12.16 4.89
C SER A 185 15.67 -11.39 5.12
#